data_AF-A0AA40E571-F1
#
_entry.id   AF-A0AA40E571-F1
#
_cell.length_a   1.000
_cell.length_b   1.000
_cell.length_c   1.000
_cell.angle_alpha   90.00
_cell.angle_beta   90.00
_cell.angle_gamma   90.00
#
_symmetry.space_group_name_H-M   'P 1'
#
loop_
_entity.id
_entity.type
_entity.pdbx_description
1 polymer ?
#
loop_
_entity_poly.entity_id
_entity_poly.type
_entity_poly.pdbx_seq_one_letter_code
_entity_poly.pdbx_strand_id
1 'polypeptide(L)'
;MPFPIPNAVCGSTKPGSKAPAGKEAIKDLSPCPLNACCNVWGQCGISGDFYTEKKSPSGNPGTSGLQNGCVSNCGMEIKNKGSPPSWYGRIGYYESWNFQRKCLRQHVENANTDGSYTIIHWAFAEVNTADWTVGRFIWRLGIGWGYSTLPATYDVLRQAMSPAHRETFATNIANFLKKEELDGVDFDWEYPGAIDIPGTPSGFASDTADYLKFLTLMKSKLLAGKTMSIA
;
A
#
# COMPACT_ATOMS: atom_id res chain seq x y z
N MET A 1 -8.47 6.71 33.27
CA MET A 1 -7.79 6.83 31.96
C MET A 1 -6.40 7.39 32.18
N PRO A 2 -5.38 6.95 31.42
CA PRO A 2 -4.05 7.55 31.46
C PRO A 2 -4.08 9.04 31.06
N PHE A 3 -3.08 9.80 31.50
CA PHE A 3 -2.94 11.19 31.09
C PHE A 3 -2.65 11.26 29.57
N PRO A 4 -3.30 12.17 28.82
CA PRO A 4 -3.05 12.29 27.39
C PRO A 4 -1.61 12.70 27.06
N ILE A 5 -0.99 12.04 26.09
CA ILE A 5 0.29 12.44 25.51
C ILE A 5 -0.02 13.33 24.28
N PRO A 6 0.45 14.58 24.23
CA PRO A 6 0.01 15.54 23.20
C PRO A 6 0.16 15.08 21.75
N ASN A 7 1.20 14.30 21.44
CA ASN A 7 1.49 13.79 20.10
C ASN A 7 1.13 12.31 19.91
N ALA A 8 0.43 11.67 20.84
CA ALA A 8 0.00 10.29 20.67
C ALA A 8 -1.06 10.17 19.57
N VAL A 9 -0.88 9.22 18.66
CA VAL A 9 -1.77 8.91 17.54
C VAL A 9 -2.58 7.63 17.75
N CYS A 10 -2.16 6.78 18.70
CA CYS A 10 -2.81 5.52 19.07
C CYS A 10 -2.86 5.29 20.58
N GLY A 11 -3.62 4.27 20.99
CA GLY A 11 -3.68 3.81 22.37
C GLY A 11 -4.50 4.73 23.29
N SER A 12 -4.60 4.32 24.55
CA SER A 12 -5.40 5.01 25.57
C SER A 12 -4.86 6.39 26.00
N THR A 13 -3.62 6.73 25.62
CA THR A 13 -2.99 8.04 25.85
C THR A 13 -3.24 9.04 24.72
N LYS A 14 -3.85 8.61 23.60
CA LYS A 14 -4.24 9.51 22.50
C LYS A 14 -5.19 10.60 23.02
N PRO A 15 -4.94 11.89 22.72
CA PRO A 15 -5.83 12.98 23.11
C PRO A 15 -7.28 12.73 22.69
N GLY A 16 -8.22 12.92 23.62
CA GLY A 16 -9.65 12.68 23.39
C GLY A 16 -10.10 11.23 23.60
N SER A 17 -9.22 10.31 23.99
CA SER A 17 -9.60 8.93 24.33
C SER A 17 -10.59 8.89 25.49
N LYS A 18 -11.69 8.18 25.30
CA LYS A 18 -12.73 7.98 26.31
C LYS A 18 -12.48 6.68 27.06
N ALA A 19 -13.06 6.56 28.26
CA ALA A 19 -13.06 5.28 28.96
C ALA A 19 -13.73 4.20 28.09
N PRO A 20 -13.21 2.96 28.06
CA PRO A 20 -13.80 1.89 27.28
C PRO A 20 -15.25 1.66 27.66
N ALA A 21 -16.10 1.36 26.67
CA ALA A 21 -17.48 1.00 26.92
C ALA A 21 -17.66 -0.53 26.91
N GLY A 22 -18.40 -1.06 27.89
CA GLY A 22 -18.72 -2.49 27.94
C GLY A 22 -17.49 -3.39 28.15
N LYS A 23 -17.19 -4.26 27.18
CA LYS A 23 -16.12 -5.29 27.27
C LYS A 23 -14.82 -4.88 26.58
N GLU A 24 -14.74 -3.68 26.01
CA GLU A 24 -13.52 -3.19 25.36
C GLU A 24 -12.40 -3.02 26.40
N ALA A 25 -11.21 -3.57 26.12
CA ALA A 25 -10.07 -3.37 26.99
C ALA A 25 -9.42 -2.01 26.73
N ILE A 26 -8.86 -1.39 27.76
CA ILE A 26 -8.14 -0.10 27.63
C ILE A 26 -7.03 -0.16 26.56
N LYS A 27 -6.39 -1.32 26.38
CA LYS A 27 -5.36 -1.51 25.36
C LYS A 27 -5.90 -1.48 23.91
N ASP A 28 -7.19 -1.75 23.71
CA ASP A 28 -7.79 -1.82 22.38
C ASP A 28 -8.29 -0.44 21.90
N LEU A 29 -8.23 0.59 22.75
CA LEU A 29 -8.61 1.95 22.42
C LEU A 29 -7.67 2.55 21.36
N SER A 30 -8.26 3.24 20.38
CA SER A 30 -7.54 3.98 19.33
C SER A 30 -6.47 3.11 18.64
N PRO A 31 -6.88 2.01 17.97
CA PRO A 31 -5.93 1.12 17.31
C PRO A 31 -5.17 1.84 16.20
N CYS A 32 -3.95 1.38 15.93
CA CYS A 32 -3.19 1.84 14.78
C CYS A 32 -3.84 1.40 13.46
N PRO A 33 -3.69 2.19 12.39
CA PRO A 33 -4.04 1.75 11.04
C PRO A 33 -3.40 0.39 10.71
N LEU A 34 -4.10 -0.41 9.89
CA LEU A 34 -3.65 -1.74 9.45
C LEU A 34 -3.32 -2.72 10.59
N ASN A 35 -3.82 -2.47 11.80
CA ASN A 35 -3.48 -3.26 12.99
C ASN A 35 -1.98 -3.28 13.30
N ALA A 36 -1.24 -2.22 12.95
CA ALA A 36 0.13 -2.05 13.42
C ALA A 36 0.20 -1.97 14.96
N CYS A 37 1.40 -2.08 15.51
CA CYS A 37 1.60 -1.98 16.94
C CYS A 37 1.52 -0.55 17.44
N CYS A 38 0.87 -0.36 18.58
CA CYS A 38 0.93 0.88 19.35
C CYS A 38 1.95 0.74 20.46
N ASN A 39 2.96 1.61 20.51
CA ASN A 39 3.94 1.62 21.59
C ASN A 39 3.46 2.44 22.81
N VAL A 40 4.22 2.42 23.90
CA VAL A 40 3.92 3.16 25.14
C VAL A 40 3.85 4.69 24.98
N TRP A 41 4.46 5.24 23.94
CA TRP A 41 4.42 6.67 23.61
C TRP A 41 3.21 7.05 22.74
N GLY A 42 2.32 6.09 22.47
CA GLY A 42 1.15 6.29 21.61
C GLY A 42 1.51 6.48 20.15
N GLN A 43 2.61 5.86 19.68
CA GLN A 43 3.03 5.88 18.28
C GLN A 43 2.79 4.54 17.61
N CYS A 44 2.45 4.58 16.32
CA CYS A 44 2.25 3.40 15.49
C CYS A 44 3.54 2.98 14.80
N GLY A 45 3.80 1.68 14.74
CA GLY A 45 4.96 1.17 14.01
C GLY A 45 4.93 -0.32 13.81
N ILE A 46 5.84 -0.78 12.93
CA ILE A 46 5.95 -2.18 12.52
C ILE A 46 7.34 -2.79 12.80
N SER A 47 8.23 -2.08 13.49
CA SER A 47 9.53 -2.61 13.88
C SER A 47 9.47 -3.30 15.24
N GLY A 48 10.50 -4.08 15.61
CA GLY A 48 10.56 -4.80 16.89
C GLY A 48 10.37 -3.90 18.13
N ASP A 49 10.75 -2.63 18.02
CA ASP A 49 10.56 -1.60 19.07
C ASP A 49 9.09 -1.26 19.34
N PHE A 50 8.17 -1.65 18.45
CA PHE A 50 6.74 -1.45 18.62
C PHE A 50 6.03 -2.73 19.08
N TYR A 51 6.60 -3.92 18.81
CA TYR A 51 5.95 -5.21 19.04
C TYR A 51 6.29 -5.88 20.38
N THR A 52 7.30 -5.39 21.11
CA THR A 52 7.78 -6.07 22.32
C THR A 52 6.83 -5.88 23.49
N GLU A 53 6.06 -6.91 23.84
CA GLU A 53 5.18 -6.89 25.01
C GLU A 53 5.95 -7.22 26.29
N LYS A 54 5.86 -6.35 27.29
CA LYS A 54 6.25 -6.67 28.66
C LYS A 54 5.21 -6.09 29.60
N LYS A 55 4.61 -6.90 30.45
CA LYS A 55 3.63 -6.39 31.42
C LYS A 55 4.30 -5.43 32.41
N SER A 56 3.65 -4.31 32.68
CA SER A 56 4.06 -3.41 33.77
C SER A 56 4.02 -4.16 35.11
N PRO A 57 4.91 -3.85 36.07
CA PRO A 57 4.82 -4.37 37.43
C PRO A 57 3.45 -4.12 38.10
N SER A 58 2.75 -3.06 37.70
CA SER A 58 1.41 -2.75 38.22
C SER A 58 0.29 -3.59 37.59
N GLY A 59 0.55 -4.31 36.50
CA GLY A 59 -0.46 -5.09 35.78
C GLY A 59 -1.55 -4.25 35.09
N ASN A 60 -1.42 -2.93 35.09
CA ASN A 60 -2.44 -2.04 34.54
C ASN A 60 -2.62 -2.26 33.02
N PRO A 61 -3.85 -2.49 32.55
CA PRO A 61 -4.14 -2.61 31.12
C PRO A 61 -3.70 -1.37 30.34
N GLY A 62 -3.21 -1.57 29.11
CA GLY A 62 -2.79 -0.47 28.25
C GLY A 62 -1.42 0.12 28.58
N THR A 63 -0.60 -0.58 29.37
CA THR A 63 0.77 -0.16 29.71
C THR A 63 1.77 -1.27 29.42
N SER A 64 2.98 -0.89 29.02
CA SER A 64 4.12 -1.79 28.87
C SER A 64 5.18 -1.44 29.91
N GLY A 65 5.88 -2.44 30.43
CA GLY A 65 6.98 -2.30 31.39
C GLY A 65 8.32 -1.96 30.75
N LEU A 66 8.36 -1.71 29.44
CA LEU A 66 9.54 -1.26 28.70
C LEU A 66 9.34 0.17 28.20
N GLN A 67 10.42 0.94 28.17
CA GLN A 67 10.43 2.30 27.63
C GLN A 67 10.04 2.35 26.14
N ASN A 68 10.32 1.29 25.38
CA ASN A 68 9.89 1.09 23.99
C ASN A 68 8.97 -0.15 23.91
N GLY A 69 8.06 -0.31 24.87
CA GLY A 69 7.19 -1.47 24.92
C GLY A 69 5.94 -1.31 24.06
N CYS A 70 5.35 -2.44 23.72
CA CYS A 70 4.06 -2.52 23.04
C CYS A 70 2.90 -2.43 24.03
N VAL A 71 1.86 -1.69 23.64
CA VAL A 71 0.57 -1.55 24.34
C VAL A 71 -0.52 -2.39 23.67
N SER A 72 -0.58 -2.41 22.34
CA SER A 72 -1.62 -3.11 21.57
C SER A 72 -1.12 -3.67 20.25
N ASN A 73 -1.77 -4.74 19.77
CA ASN A 73 -1.35 -5.56 18.61
C ASN A 73 0.06 -6.14 18.69
N CYS A 74 0.53 -6.43 19.90
CA CYS A 74 1.88 -6.90 20.19
C CYS A 74 2.22 -8.27 19.59
N GLY A 75 3.53 -8.51 19.43
CA GLY A 75 4.08 -9.74 18.89
C GLY A 75 4.23 -9.74 17.36
N MET A 76 5.32 -10.34 16.88
CA MET A 76 5.61 -10.54 15.45
C MET A 76 5.33 -11.96 14.97
N GLU A 77 4.61 -12.74 15.79
CA GLU A 77 4.22 -14.11 15.46
C GLU A 77 3.35 -14.11 14.21
N ILE A 78 3.73 -14.92 13.22
CA ILE A 78 2.91 -15.13 12.03
C ILE A 78 1.65 -15.90 12.44
N LYS A 79 0.51 -15.21 12.44
CA LYS A 79 -0.80 -15.83 12.71
C LYS A 79 -1.24 -16.64 11.49
N ASN A 80 -0.91 -17.93 11.49
CA ASN A 80 -1.40 -18.84 10.47
C ASN A 80 -2.81 -19.34 10.83
N LYS A 81 -3.74 -19.42 9.86
CA LYS A 81 -5.12 -19.89 10.07
C LYS A 81 -5.23 -21.42 10.14
N GLY A 82 -4.13 -22.13 10.40
CA GLY A 82 -4.06 -23.58 10.52
C GLY A 82 -4.07 -24.35 9.19
N SER A 83 -4.56 -23.75 8.11
CA SER A 83 -4.57 -24.33 6.76
C SER A 83 -3.85 -23.42 5.76
N PRO A 84 -2.87 -23.94 5.00
CA PRO A 84 -2.25 -23.17 3.92
C PRO A 84 -3.27 -22.89 2.81
N PRO A 85 -3.07 -21.83 2.00
CA PRO A 85 -3.85 -21.65 0.78
C PRO A 85 -3.65 -22.85 -0.16
N SER A 86 -4.66 -23.13 -0.98
CA SER A 86 -4.61 -24.19 -1.99
C SER A 86 -3.57 -23.95 -3.10
N TRP A 87 -3.06 -22.72 -3.20
CA TRP A 87 -2.08 -22.30 -4.19
C TRP A 87 -1.20 -21.18 -3.65
N TYR A 88 0.08 -21.18 -4.07
CA TYR A 88 1.03 -20.12 -3.83
C TYR A 88 1.48 -19.53 -5.17
N GLY A 89 1.56 -18.21 -5.23
CA GLY A 89 2.07 -17.49 -6.39
C GLY A 89 3.49 -17.01 -6.20
N ARG A 90 4.25 -16.96 -7.31
CA ARG A 90 5.52 -16.25 -7.39
C ARG A 90 5.39 -15.16 -8.45
N ILE A 91 5.42 -13.91 -8.01
CA ILE A 91 5.26 -12.72 -8.84
C ILE A 91 6.64 -12.17 -9.19
N GLY A 92 6.89 -11.91 -10.48
CA GLY A 92 8.09 -11.23 -10.96
C GLY A 92 7.76 -9.94 -11.68
N TYR A 93 8.49 -8.86 -11.41
CA TYR A 93 8.39 -7.62 -12.19
C TYR A 93 9.42 -7.65 -13.32
N TYR A 94 8.95 -7.55 -14.55
CA TYR A 94 9.79 -7.45 -15.74
C TYR A 94 9.89 -5.98 -16.17
N GLU A 95 11.08 -5.39 -16.03
CA GLU A 95 11.36 -4.04 -16.49
C GLU A 95 11.41 -3.99 -18.03
N SER A 96 10.30 -3.64 -18.66
CA SER A 96 10.18 -3.48 -20.11
C SER A 96 11.15 -2.44 -20.70
N TRP A 97 11.60 -1.49 -19.90
CA TRP A 97 12.55 -0.45 -20.27
C TRP A 97 14.02 -0.88 -20.15
N ASN A 98 14.33 -2.13 -19.78
CA ASN A 98 15.72 -2.61 -19.63
C ASN A 98 16.57 -2.43 -20.91
N PHE A 99 15.95 -2.33 -22.09
CA PHE A 99 16.63 -2.04 -23.35
C PHE A 99 17.31 -0.67 -23.42
N GLN A 100 16.96 0.25 -22.52
CA GLN A 100 17.63 1.54 -22.35
C GLN A 100 19.00 1.42 -21.69
N ARG A 101 19.29 0.27 -21.05
CA ARG A 101 20.59 0.01 -20.42
C ARG A 101 21.66 -0.22 -21.50
N LYS A 102 22.91 0.10 -21.15
CA LYS A 102 24.07 -0.11 -22.03
C LYS A 102 24.36 -1.60 -22.26
N CYS A 103 24.06 -2.46 -21.29
CA CYS A 103 24.25 -3.91 -21.32
C CYS A 103 23.23 -4.62 -20.42
N LEU A 104 23.32 -5.96 -20.31
CA LEU A 104 22.42 -6.80 -19.50
C LEU A 104 20.93 -6.59 -19.86
N ARG A 105 20.65 -6.60 -21.16
CA ARG A 105 19.30 -6.54 -21.69
C ARG A 105 18.71 -7.94 -21.70
N GLN A 106 17.46 -8.07 -21.29
CA GLN A 106 16.74 -9.33 -21.27
C GLN A 106 15.45 -9.16 -22.07
N HIS A 107 15.29 -9.97 -23.10
CA HIS A 107 14.02 -10.11 -23.79
C HIS A 107 13.02 -10.85 -22.91
N VAL A 108 11.75 -10.50 -23.03
CA VAL A 108 10.69 -11.07 -22.19
C VAL A 108 10.51 -12.58 -22.38
N GLU A 109 10.75 -13.09 -23.59
CA GLU A 109 10.78 -14.53 -23.90
C GLU A 109 11.85 -15.28 -23.08
N ASN A 110 12.86 -14.58 -22.58
CA ASN A 110 13.94 -15.12 -21.76
C ASN A 110 13.76 -14.81 -20.26
N ALA A 111 12.67 -14.17 -19.84
CA ALA A 111 12.48 -13.70 -18.46
C ALA A 111 11.98 -14.78 -17.49
N ASN A 112 11.33 -15.84 -17.98
CA ASN A 112 10.71 -16.89 -17.15
C ASN A 112 10.85 -18.28 -17.79
N THR A 113 12.03 -18.59 -18.33
CA THR A 113 12.29 -19.85 -19.07
C THR A 113 12.27 -21.08 -18.18
N ASP A 114 12.49 -20.93 -16.88
CA ASP A 114 12.36 -21.99 -15.89
C ASP A 114 10.93 -22.18 -15.36
N GLY A 115 9.99 -21.31 -15.80
CA GLY A 115 8.60 -21.32 -15.36
C GLY A 115 8.40 -21.05 -13.87
N SER A 116 9.42 -20.52 -13.18
CA SER A 116 9.39 -20.39 -11.72
C SER A 116 8.49 -19.25 -11.25
N TYR A 117 8.28 -18.22 -12.06
CA TYR A 117 7.27 -17.19 -11.83
C TYR A 117 5.91 -17.64 -12.36
N THR A 118 4.90 -17.57 -11.51
CA THR A 118 3.51 -17.89 -11.87
C THR A 118 2.77 -16.67 -12.42
N ILE A 119 3.25 -15.46 -12.09
CA ILE A 119 2.69 -14.18 -12.53
C ILE A 119 3.87 -13.26 -12.90
N ILE A 120 3.76 -12.57 -14.03
CA ILE A 120 4.74 -11.56 -14.45
C ILE A 120 4.03 -10.22 -14.60
N HIS A 121 4.43 -9.24 -13.79
CA HIS A 121 4.02 -7.84 -13.94
C HIS A 121 4.96 -7.17 -14.93
N TRP A 122 4.42 -6.66 -16.03
CA TRP A 122 5.20 -5.92 -17.00
C TRP A 122 5.30 -4.45 -16.55
N ALA A 123 6.48 -4.07 -16.08
CA ALA A 123 6.77 -2.75 -15.56
C ALA A 123 7.36 -1.86 -16.67
N PHE A 124 6.79 -0.72 -17.04
CA PHE A 124 5.54 -0.15 -16.55
C PHE A 124 4.72 0.38 -17.73
N ALA A 125 3.41 0.53 -17.51
CA ALA A 125 2.53 1.19 -18.46
C ALA A 125 2.57 2.72 -18.31
N GLU A 126 2.32 3.44 -19.40
CA GLU A 126 2.22 4.90 -19.42
C GLU A 126 0.75 5.34 -19.42
N VAL A 127 0.45 6.42 -18.69
CA VAL A 127 -0.87 7.07 -18.67
C VAL A 127 -0.84 8.30 -19.58
N ASN A 128 -1.72 8.34 -20.57
CA ASN A 128 -1.94 9.52 -21.39
C ASN A 128 -2.82 10.52 -20.64
N THR A 129 -2.28 11.69 -20.29
CA THR A 129 -3.03 12.70 -19.50
C THR A 129 -4.09 13.46 -20.32
N ALA A 130 -4.11 13.31 -21.65
CA ALA A 130 -5.12 13.95 -22.48
C ALA A 130 -6.49 13.26 -22.40
N ASP A 131 -6.49 11.93 -22.24
CA ASP A 131 -7.71 11.11 -22.28
C ASP A 131 -7.74 9.98 -21.23
N TRP A 132 -6.73 9.91 -20.37
CA TRP A 132 -6.53 8.89 -19.33
C TRP A 132 -6.47 7.46 -19.89
N THR A 133 -6.07 7.29 -21.14
CA THR A 133 -5.82 5.96 -21.70
C THR A 133 -4.50 5.40 -21.20
N VAL A 134 -4.41 4.06 -21.15
CA VAL A 134 -3.18 3.35 -20.82
C VAL A 134 -2.60 2.78 -22.11
N GLY A 135 -1.38 3.16 -22.43
CA GLY A 135 -0.68 2.73 -23.63
C GLY A 135 0.12 1.45 -23.43
N ARG A 136 0.43 0.77 -24.55
CA ARG A 136 1.54 -0.20 -24.57
C ARG A 136 2.86 0.52 -24.29
N PHE A 137 3.79 -0.22 -23.71
CA PHE A 137 5.19 0.11 -23.41
C PHE A 137 5.86 0.95 -24.51
N ILE A 138 5.76 2.28 -24.42
CA ILE A 138 6.51 3.21 -25.26
C ILE A 138 7.54 3.86 -24.36
N TRP A 139 8.80 3.45 -24.53
CA TRP A 139 10.09 4.12 -24.28
C TRP A 139 10.31 5.15 -23.15
N ARG A 140 9.38 5.54 -22.28
CA ARG A 140 9.58 6.44 -21.14
C ARG A 140 8.60 6.16 -19.99
N LEU A 141 9.17 6.18 -18.78
CA LEU A 141 8.58 6.11 -17.42
C LEU A 141 7.11 5.71 -17.28
N GLY A 142 6.88 4.58 -16.60
CA GLY A 142 5.55 4.20 -16.12
C GLY A 142 5.47 4.04 -14.60
N ILE A 143 4.25 3.78 -14.14
CA ILE A 143 3.74 3.74 -12.76
C ILE A 143 4.67 2.99 -11.80
N GLY A 144 5.58 3.71 -11.13
CA GLY A 144 6.54 3.24 -10.13
C GLY A 144 7.32 4.44 -9.57
N TRP A 145 8.42 4.25 -8.83
CA TRP A 145 9.10 5.32 -8.07
C TRP A 145 9.35 6.60 -8.88
N GLY A 146 10.01 6.48 -10.04
CA GLY A 146 10.31 7.65 -10.87
C GLY A 146 9.05 8.35 -11.38
N TYR A 147 8.02 7.60 -11.72
CA TYR A 147 6.76 8.17 -12.20
C TYR A 147 6.01 8.89 -11.06
N SER A 148 6.05 8.32 -9.87
CA SER A 148 5.38 8.86 -8.68
C SER A 148 6.08 10.06 -8.05
N THR A 149 7.37 10.25 -8.33
CA THR A 149 8.20 11.25 -7.61
C THR A 149 8.83 12.33 -8.49
N LEU A 150 9.04 12.09 -9.80
CA LEU A 150 9.69 13.08 -10.65
C LEU A 150 8.78 14.28 -10.94
N PRO A 151 9.35 15.51 -11.04
CA PRO A 151 8.58 16.74 -11.28
C PRO A 151 7.64 16.70 -12.49
N ALA A 152 7.97 15.89 -13.50
CA ALA A 152 7.17 15.77 -14.72
C ALA A 152 5.93 14.88 -14.57
N THR A 153 5.89 13.97 -13.58
CA THR A 153 4.92 12.88 -13.54
C THR A 153 4.27 12.66 -12.17
N TYR A 154 4.79 13.26 -11.09
CA TYR A 154 4.34 13.01 -9.70
C TYR A 154 2.82 13.22 -9.48
N ASP A 155 2.19 14.09 -10.28
CA ASP A 155 0.78 14.44 -10.13
C ASP A 155 -0.15 13.60 -11.03
N VAL A 156 0.39 12.78 -11.94
CA VAL A 156 -0.44 12.07 -12.93
C VAL A 156 -1.39 11.09 -12.27
N LEU A 157 -0.91 10.27 -11.32
CA LEU A 157 -1.77 9.31 -10.61
C LEU A 157 -2.75 10.00 -9.67
N ARG A 158 -2.33 11.10 -9.02
CA ARG A 158 -3.22 11.96 -8.21
C ARG A 158 -4.40 12.43 -9.04
N GLN A 159 -4.14 12.95 -10.24
CA GLN A 159 -5.17 13.43 -11.15
C GLN A 159 -6.02 12.29 -11.72
N ALA A 160 -5.40 11.20 -12.18
CA ALA A 160 -6.10 10.07 -12.80
C ALA A 160 -7.08 9.38 -11.84
N MET A 161 -6.73 9.31 -10.56
CA MET A 161 -7.53 8.66 -9.52
C MET A 161 -8.48 9.62 -8.77
N SER A 162 -8.40 10.92 -9.08
CA SER A 162 -9.28 11.94 -8.52
C SER A 162 -10.76 11.71 -8.86
N PRO A 163 -11.72 12.34 -8.14
CA PRO A 163 -13.14 12.27 -8.47
C PRO A 163 -13.49 12.66 -9.90
N ALA A 164 -12.71 13.56 -10.51
CA ALA A 164 -12.96 14.06 -11.85
C ALA A 164 -12.63 13.03 -12.94
N HIS A 165 -11.63 12.16 -12.73
CA HIS A 165 -11.09 11.31 -13.79
C HIS A 165 -11.17 9.80 -13.52
N ARG A 166 -11.37 9.37 -12.26
CA ARG A 166 -11.31 7.94 -11.89
C ARG A 166 -12.25 7.03 -12.69
N GLU A 167 -13.41 7.54 -13.10
CA GLU A 167 -14.37 6.78 -13.92
C GLU A 167 -13.80 6.48 -15.30
N THR A 168 -13.27 7.50 -15.97
CA THR A 168 -12.63 7.40 -17.28
C THR A 168 -11.38 6.51 -17.19
N PHE A 169 -10.50 6.78 -16.23
CA PHE A 169 -9.26 6.04 -16.06
C PHE A 169 -9.50 4.55 -15.78
N ALA A 170 -10.38 4.20 -14.84
CA ALA A 170 -10.70 2.81 -14.53
C ALA A 170 -11.38 2.09 -15.71
N THR A 171 -12.22 2.80 -16.48
CA THR A 171 -12.83 2.26 -17.71
C THR A 171 -11.78 1.98 -18.79
N ASN A 172 -10.84 2.90 -18.98
CA ASN A 172 -9.76 2.75 -19.95
C ASN A 172 -8.83 1.58 -19.59
N ILE A 173 -8.50 1.40 -18.31
CA ILE A 173 -7.73 0.23 -17.85
C ILE A 173 -8.49 -1.06 -18.14
N ALA A 174 -9.79 -1.16 -17.78
CA ALA A 174 -10.58 -2.35 -18.05
C ALA A 174 -10.64 -2.70 -19.54
N ASN A 175 -10.79 -1.67 -20.40
CA ASN A 175 -10.76 -1.82 -21.85
C ASN A 175 -9.39 -2.27 -22.36
N PHE A 176 -8.30 -1.71 -21.82
CA PHE A 176 -6.94 -2.09 -22.15
C PHE A 176 -6.66 -3.56 -21.78
N LEU A 177 -7.02 -4.00 -20.58
CA LEU A 177 -6.88 -5.39 -20.15
C LEU A 177 -7.63 -6.36 -21.06
N LYS A 178 -8.85 -5.98 -21.49
CA LYS A 178 -9.63 -6.78 -22.44
C LYS A 178 -8.98 -6.82 -23.82
N LYS A 179 -8.55 -5.68 -24.34
CA LYS A 179 -7.97 -5.54 -25.68
C LYS A 179 -6.65 -6.29 -25.82
N GLU A 180 -5.80 -6.23 -24.81
CA GLU A 180 -4.47 -6.84 -24.79
C GLU A 180 -4.46 -8.24 -24.18
N GLU A 181 -5.64 -8.78 -23.85
CA GLU A 181 -5.83 -10.11 -23.26
C GLU A 181 -5.05 -10.35 -21.96
N LEU A 182 -4.78 -9.28 -21.19
CA LEU A 182 -4.02 -9.33 -19.94
C LEU A 182 -4.83 -9.91 -18.79
N ASP A 183 -4.18 -10.63 -17.88
CA ASP A 183 -4.82 -11.32 -16.74
C ASP A 183 -5.11 -10.42 -15.53
N GLY A 184 -4.59 -9.20 -15.52
CA GLY A 184 -4.82 -8.27 -14.43
C GLY A 184 -4.02 -6.98 -14.57
N VAL A 185 -4.16 -6.14 -13.55
CA VAL A 185 -3.46 -4.87 -13.41
C VAL A 185 -2.86 -4.76 -12.02
N ASP A 186 -1.66 -4.19 -11.96
CA ASP A 186 -0.97 -3.84 -10.73
C ASP A 186 -0.82 -2.32 -10.64
N PHE A 187 -1.07 -1.74 -9.47
CA PHE A 187 -0.91 -0.31 -9.23
C PHE A 187 0.24 -0.04 -8.27
N ASP A 188 1.30 0.57 -8.78
CA ASP A 188 2.51 0.92 -8.05
C ASP A 188 2.61 2.46 -7.90
N TRP A 189 1.79 3.02 -7.01
CA TRP A 189 1.80 4.45 -6.68
C TRP A 189 2.62 4.69 -5.42
N GLU A 190 3.74 5.40 -5.56
CA GLU A 190 4.74 5.61 -4.50
C GLU A 190 4.86 7.08 -4.05
N TYR A 191 4.09 7.59 -3.08
CA TYR A 191 2.96 6.97 -2.40
C TYR A 191 1.81 7.99 -2.26
N PRO A 192 0.54 7.55 -2.25
CA PRO A 192 -0.60 8.44 -2.04
C PRO A 192 -0.51 9.15 -0.68
N GLY A 193 -0.48 10.49 -0.70
CA GLY A 193 -0.42 11.30 0.52
C GLY A 193 0.97 11.43 1.15
N ALA A 194 2.04 10.95 0.52
CA ALA A 194 3.40 11.09 1.04
C ALA A 194 3.82 12.57 1.13
N ILE A 195 4.39 12.98 2.26
CA ILE A 195 4.76 14.37 2.53
C ILE A 195 6.28 14.58 2.66
N ASP A 196 7.04 13.51 2.60
CA ASP A 196 8.44 13.39 3.03
C ASP A 196 9.38 12.99 1.89
N ILE A 197 8.92 13.03 0.64
CA ILE A 197 9.73 12.73 -0.55
C ILE A 197 10.49 13.99 -1.00
N PRO A 198 11.83 14.03 -0.92
CA PRO A 198 12.61 15.20 -1.30
C PRO A 198 12.45 15.56 -2.78
N GLY A 199 12.15 16.83 -3.06
CA GLY A 199 12.01 17.33 -4.44
C GLY A 199 10.65 17.05 -5.09
N THR A 200 9.73 16.39 -4.38
CA THR A 200 8.36 16.14 -4.83
C THR A 200 7.39 16.97 -3.97
N PRO A 201 6.41 17.67 -4.55
CA PRO A 201 5.38 18.35 -3.76
C PRO A 201 4.63 17.36 -2.85
N SER A 202 4.32 17.79 -1.62
CA SER A 202 3.56 16.98 -0.67
C SER A 202 2.27 16.44 -1.30
N GLY A 203 1.94 15.19 -0.97
CA GLY A 203 0.68 14.56 -1.30
C GLY A 203 -0.49 15.27 -0.64
N PHE A 204 -1.69 15.06 -1.20
CA PHE A 204 -2.91 15.63 -0.64
C PHE A 204 -3.48 14.70 0.43
N ALA A 205 -4.10 15.27 1.46
CA ALA A 205 -4.83 14.49 2.45
C ALA A 205 -5.98 13.65 1.84
N SER A 206 -6.46 14.03 0.65
CA SER A 206 -7.46 13.30 -0.12
C SER A 206 -6.92 12.08 -0.85
N ASP A 207 -5.61 11.99 -1.11
CA ASP A 207 -5.01 10.95 -1.96
C ASP A 207 -5.40 9.54 -1.49
N THR A 208 -5.33 9.27 -0.19
CA THR A 208 -5.70 7.95 0.38
C THR A 208 -7.18 7.62 0.13
N ALA A 209 -8.08 8.59 0.34
CA ALA A 209 -9.51 8.38 0.18
C ALA A 209 -9.91 8.23 -1.29
N ASP A 210 -9.26 8.98 -2.18
CA ASP A 210 -9.50 8.89 -3.61
C ASP A 210 -8.90 7.63 -4.22
N TYR A 211 -7.72 7.21 -3.76
CA TYR A 211 -7.13 5.93 -4.16
C TYR A 211 -8.02 4.75 -3.78
N LEU A 212 -8.55 4.71 -2.55
CA LEU A 212 -9.49 3.65 -2.13
C LEU A 212 -10.76 3.62 -3.00
N LYS A 213 -11.33 4.79 -3.31
CA LYS A 213 -12.51 4.89 -4.18
C LYS A 213 -12.18 4.43 -5.60
N PHE A 214 -11.01 4.79 -6.12
CA PHE A 214 -10.53 4.32 -7.41
C PHE A 214 -10.34 2.80 -7.42
N LEU A 215 -9.66 2.21 -6.43
CA LEU A 215 -9.47 0.75 -6.34
C LEU A 215 -10.80 0.00 -6.26
N THR A 216 -11.76 0.51 -5.49
CA THR A 216 -13.11 -0.07 -5.39
C THR A 216 -13.82 -0.05 -6.74
N LEU A 217 -13.74 1.07 -7.46
CA LEU A 217 -14.31 1.23 -8.79
C LEU A 217 -13.60 0.36 -9.83
N MET A 218 -12.27 0.31 -9.80
CA MET A 218 -11.49 -0.53 -10.70
C MET A 218 -11.89 -1.99 -10.50
N LYS A 219 -12.01 -2.45 -9.24
CA LYS A 219 -12.45 -3.81 -8.93
C LYS A 219 -13.82 -4.14 -9.49
N SER A 220 -14.77 -3.19 -9.51
CA SER A 220 -16.11 -3.41 -10.06
C SER A 220 -16.14 -3.45 -11.59
N LYS A 221 -15.14 -2.86 -12.26
CA LYS A 221 -15.00 -2.86 -13.73
C LYS A 221 -14.22 -4.04 -14.28
N LEU A 222 -13.53 -4.80 -13.44
CA LEU A 222 -12.75 -5.96 -13.89
C LEU A 222 -13.67 -7.10 -14.35
N LEU A 223 -13.33 -7.68 -15.49
CA LEU A 223 -13.98 -8.90 -15.99
C LEU A 223 -13.71 -10.07 -15.03
N ALA A 224 -14.63 -11.04 -15.00
CA ALA A 224 -14.47 -12.26 -14.22
C ALA A 224 -13.13 -12.96 -14.56
N GLY A 225 -12.42 -13.40 -13.53
CA GLY A 225 -11.10 -14.02 -13.65
C GLY A 225 -9.92 -13.04 -13.74
N LYS A 226 -10.15 -11.74 -13.94
CA LYS A 226 -9.07 -10.74 -13.93
C LYS A 226 -8.66 -10.35 -12.51
N THR A 227 -7.36 -10.16 -12.33
CA THR A 227 -6.73 -9.85 -11.05
C THR A 227 -6.41 -8.37 -10.89
N MET A 228 -6.32 -7.93 -9.64
CA MET A 228 -5.89 -6.58 -9.28
C MET A 228 -4.97 -6.69 -8.07
N SER A 229 -3.82 -6.05 -8.16
CA SER A 229 -2.85 -5.93 -7.07
C SER A 229 -2.39 -4.47 -6.91
N ILE A 230 -1.72 -4.20 -5.80
CA ILE A 230 -1.09 -2.93 -5.47
C ILE A 230 0.31 -3.24 -4.93
N ALA A 231 1.26 -2.37 -5.21
CA ALA A 231 2.61 -2.39 -4.65
C ALA A 231 2.77 -1.34 -3.54
#